data_AF-A0A8T7BJU1-F1
#
_entry.id   AF-A0A8T7BJU1-F1
#
_cell.length_a   1.000
_cell.length_b   1.000
_cell.length_c   1.000
_cell.angle_alpha   90.00
_cell.angle_beta   90.00
_cell.angle_gamma   90.00
#
_symmetry.space_group_name_H-M   'P 1'
#
loop_
_entity.id
_entity.type
_entity.pdbx_description
1 polymer ?
#
loop_
_entity_poly.entity_id
_entity_poly.type
_entity_poly.pdbx_seq_one_letter_code
_entity_poly.pdbx_strand_id
1 'polypeptide(L)'
;MSNIHFDSLRVMVSDYIKQISRTDPESHSTEWFLLKYLRRIEKKTEPPSRTGQVEGTIRSMVRFYVDNIDEKSDLGDICIKIYNEHRKVLRQYQDNDHA
;
A
#
# COMPACT_ATOMS: atom_id res chain seq x y z
N MET A 1 -11.66 19.17 7.05
CA MET A 1 -10.77 18.05 6.70
C MET A 1 -10.58 18.10 5.20
N SER A 2 -9.46 18.65 4.77
CA SER A 2 -8.99 18.61 3.38
C SER A 2 -8.86 17.14 2.96
N ASN A 3 -9.33 16.81 1.76
CA ASN A 3 -9.19 15.45 1.23
C ASN A 3 -7.72 15.23 0.87
N ILE A 4 -7.07 14.20 1.43
CA ILE A 4 -5.78 13.76 0.91
C ILE A 4 -5.98 13.11 -0.45
N HIS A 5 -5.13 13.48 -1.39
CA HIS A 5 -4.99 12.79 -2.67
C HIS A 5 -3.92 11.70 -2.54
N PHE A 6 -4.34 10.44 -2.50
CA PHE A 6 -3.45 9.27 -2.48
C PHE A 6 -3.15 8.74 -3.89
N ASP A 7 -3.22 9.58 -4.92
CA ASP A 7 -3.16 9.16 -6.33
C ASP A 7 -1.84 8.46 -6.69
N SER A 8 -0.69 8.97 -6.23
CA SER A 8 0.61 8.34 -6.49
C SER A 8 0.72 6.96 -5.84
N LEU A 9 0.25 6.83 -4.60
CA LEU A 9 0.19 5.55 -3.89
C LEU A 9 -0.75 4.58 -4.60
N ARG A 10 -1.92 5.04 -5.05
CA ARG A 10 -2.90 4.22 -5.76
C ARG A 10 -2.33 3.65 -7.04
N VAL A 11 -1.75 4.50 -7.90
CA VAL A 11 -1.14 4.07 -9.17
C VAL A 11 -0.03 3.05 -8.93
N MET A 12 0.86 3.31 -7.97
CA MET A 12 1.94 2.39 -7.60
C MET A 12 1.39 1.02 -7.15
N VAL A 13 0.40 1.02 -6.26
CA VAL A 13 -0.22 -0.21 -5.76
C VAL A 13 -0.93 -0.98 -6.88
N SER A 14 -1.66 -0.29 -7.77
CA SER A 14 -2.32 -0.92 -8.93
C SER A 14 -1.32 -1.63 -9.85
N ASP A 15 -0.14 -1.05 -10.06
CA ASP A 15 0.88 -1.67 -10.90
C ASP A 15 1.52 -2.90 -10.24
N TYR A 16 1.75 -2.87 -8.92
CA TYR A 16 2.20 -4.05 -8.18
C TYR A 16 1.14 -5.15 -8.13
N ILE A 17 -0.15 -4.80 -8.01
CA ILE A 17 -1.24 -5.78 -8.11
C ILE A 17 -1.17 -6.50 -9.46
N LYS A 18 -0.99 -5.78 -10.57
CA LYS A 18 -0.87 -6.38 -11.90
C LYS A 18 0.37 -7.26 -12.00
N GLN A 19 1.52 -6.79 -11.49
CA GLN A 19 2.78 -7.54 -11.52
C GLN A 19 2.64 -8.88 -10.79
N ILE A 20 2.15 -8.87 -9.56
CA ILE A 20 2.00 -10.08 -8.75
C ILE A 20 0.87 -10.96 -9.30
N SER A 21 -0.24 -10.39 -9.79
CA SER A 21 -1.33 -11.21 -10.34
C SER A 21 -0.92 -11.96 -11.61
N ARG A 22 0.07 -11.48 -12.37
CA ARG A 22 0.60 -12.17 -13.56
C ARG A 22 1.40 -13.42 -13.24
N THR A 23 1.87 -13.59 -12.00
CA THR A 23 2.56 -14.80 -11.58
C THR A 23 1.60 -15.93 -11.21
N ASP A 24 0.28 -15.69 -11.30
CA ASP A 24 -0.79 -16.61 -10.90
C ASP A 24 -0.54 -17.26 -9.53
N PRO A 25 -0.46 -16.45 -8.46
CA PRO A 25 -0.02 -16.94 -7.16
C PRO A 25 -0.98 -17.97 -6.58
N GLU A 26 -0.41 -19.05 -6.07
CA GLU A 26 -1.16 -20.15 -5.47
C GLU A 26 -2.04 -19.66 -4.32
N SER A 27 -3.22 -20.28 -4.17
CA SER A 27 -4.13 -19.93 -3.09
C SER A 27 -3.45 -20.15 -1.73
N HIS A 28 -3.51 -19.13 -0.87
CA HIS A 28 -2.87 -19.08 0.44
C HIS A 28 -1.33 -18.95 0.42
N SER A 29 -0.71 -18.65 -0.73
CA SER A 29 0.69 -18.23 -0.76
C SER A 29 0.88 -16.83 -0.16
N THR A 30 2.13 -16.47 0.13
CA THR A 30 2.50 -15.14 0.61
C THR A 30 2.10 -14.04 -0.37
N GLU A 31 2.32 -14.24 -1.67
CA GLU A 31 1.90 -13.36 -2.76
C GLU A 31 0.38 -13.19 -2.81
N TRP A 32 -0.36 -14.29 -2.64
CA TRP A 32 -1.82 -14.25 -2.63
C TRP A 32 -2.37 -13.45 -1.45
N PHE A 33 -1.78 -13.62 -0.26
CA PHE A 33 -2.12 -12.81 0.90
C PHE A 33 -1.72 -11.34 0.70
N LEU A 34 -0.53 -11.07 0.16
CA LEU A 34 -0.09 -9.72 -0.14
C LEU A 34 -1.06 -9.01 -1.10
N LEU A 35 -1.48 -9.67 -2.18
CA LEU A 35 -2.49 -9.15 -3.12
C LEU A 35 -3.78 -8.71 -2.41
N LYS A 36 -4.22 -9.42 -1.38
CA LYS A 36 -5.41 -9.01 -0.61
C LYS A 36 -5.19 -7.69 0.12
N TYR A 37 -4.01 -7.46 0.69
CA TYR A 37 -3.67 -6.19 1.32
C TYR A 37 -3.56 -5.07 0.27
N LEU A 38 -2.90 -5.32 -0.85
CA LEU A 38 -2.73 -4.34 -1.92
C LEU A 38 -4.08 -3.88 -2.50
N ARG A 39 -4.98 -4.81 -2.81
CA ARG A 39 -6.35 -4.49 -3.28
C ARG A 39 -7.16 -3.69 -2.26
N ARG A 40 -6.96 -3.96 -0.96
CA ARG A 40 -7.58 -3.14 0.10
C ARG A 40 -7.01 -1.73 0.12
N ILE A 41 -5.69 -1.57 -0.03
CA ILE A 41 -5.04 -0.25 -0.07
C ILE A 41 -5.57 0.53 -1.27
N GLU A 42 -5.51 -0.05 -2.47
CA GLU A 42 -6.04 0.55 -3.71
C GLU A 42 -7.46 1.08 -3.50
N LYS A 43 -8.37 0.23 -3.01
CA LYS A 43 -9.75 0.63 -2.71
C LYS A 43 -9.87 1.75 -1.68
N LYS A 44 -9.03 1.75 -0.64
CA LYS A 44 -9.06 2.80 0.41
C LYS A 44 -8.45 4.13 -0.03
N THR A 45 -7.64 4.12 -1.09
CA THR A 45 -7.09 5.33 -1.70
C THR A 45 -8.04 6.01 -2.69
N GLU A 46 -9.13 5.36 -3.10
CA GLU A 46 -10.16 5.98 -3.95
C GLU A 46 -10.87 7.16 -3.25
N PRO A 47 -11.08 8.29 -3.94
CA PRO A 47 -11.84 9.40 -3.39
C PRO A 47 -13.31 9.06 -3.11
N PRO A 48 -13.90 9.56 -2.01
CA PRO A 48 -13.26 10.31 -0.93
C PRO A 48 -12.49 9.38 0.01
N SER A 49 -11.18 9.60 0.13
CA SER A 49 -10.32 8.81 1.02
C SER A 49 -10.08 9.55 2.33
N ARG A 50 -9.92 8.78 3.42
CA ARG A 50 -9.58 9.31 4.75
C ARG A 50 -8.25 8.72 5.19
N THR A 51 -7.34 9.58 5.66
CA THR A 51 -6.02 9.19 6.20
C THR A 51 -6.08 7.98 7.11
N GLY A 52 -6.91 8.03 8.15
CA GLY A 52 -7.00 6.94 9.12
C GLY A 52 -7.40 5.58 8.52
N GLN A 53 -8.18 5.56 7.43
CA GLN A 53 -8.57 4.31 6.77
C GLN A 53 -7.43 3.72 5.92
N VAL A 54 -6.70 4.57 5.21
CA VAL A 54 -5.51 4.17 4.44
C VAL A 54 -4.43 3.69 5.40
N GLU A 55 -4.13 4.47 6.44
CA GLU A 55 -3.14 4.11 7.46
C GLU A 55 -3.46 2.78 8.16
N GLY A 56 -4.71 2.53 8.52
CA GLY A 56 -5.11 1.26 9.15
C GLY A 56 -4.83 0.06 8.24
N THR A 57 -5.02 0.24 6.93
CA THR A 57 -4.76 -0.80 5.94
C THR A 57 -3.26 -0.99 5.73
N ILE A 58 -2.49 0.10 5.65
CA ILE A 58 -1.02 0.07 5.55
C ILE A 58 -0.41 -0.61 6.78
N ARG A 59 -0.87 -0.30 8.00
CA ARG A 59 -0.39 -0.97 9.23
C ARG A 59 -0.63 -2.48 9.20
N SER A 60 -1.78 -2.90 8.70
CA SER A 60 -2.10 -4.33 8.54
C SER A 60 -1.15 -5.01 7.54
N MET A 61 -0.85 -4.35 6.41
CA MET A 61 0.12 -4.84 5.43
C MET A 61 1.53 -4.94 6.03
N VAL A 62 1.98 -3.90 6.76
CA VAL A 62 3.30 -3.89 7.42
C VAL A 62 3.41 -5.00 8.46
N ARG A 63 2.36 -5.27 9.25
CA ARG A 63 2.34 -6.39 10.19
C ARG A 63 2.53 -7.73 9.46
N PHE A 64 1.78 -7.94 8.37
CA PHE A 64 1.92 -9.14 7.54
C PHE A 64 3.33 -9.28 6.94
N TYR A 65 3.90 -8.19 6.42
CA TYR A 65 5.26 -8.13 5.91
C TYR A 65 6.27 -8.59 6.96
N VAL A 66 6.27 -7.99 8.15
CA VAL A 66 7.22 -8.31 9.23
C VAL A 66 7.13 -9.78 9.65
N ASP A 67 5.93 -10.36 9.65
CA ASP A 67 5.72 -11.73 10.12
C ASP A 67 6.02 -12.80 9.05
N ASN A 68 5.90 -12.48 7.75
CA ASN A 68 5.79 -13.51 6.70
C ASN A 68 6.68 -13.29 5.46
N ILE A 69 7.30 -12.13 5.29
CA ILE A 69 8.05 -11.78 4.07
C ILE A 69 9.52 -11.60 4.42
N ASP A 70 10.41 -12.25 3.65
CA ASP A 70 11.84 -11.95 3.67
C ASP A 70 12.06 -10.53 3.12
N GLU A 71 12.66 -9.65 3.94
CA GLU A 71 13.01 -8.28 3.58
C GLU A 71 13.87 -8.20 2.31
N LYS A 72 14.72 -9.19 2.06
CA LYS A 72 15.62 -9.21 0.89
C LYS A 72 14.96 -9.76 -0.38
N SER A 73 13.70 -10.21 -0.30
CA SER A 73 12.94 -10.70 -1.44
C SER A 73 12.33 -9.55 -2.25
N ASP A 74 11.92 -9.85 -3.49
CA ASP A 74 11.19 -8.91 -4.34
C ASP A 74 9.89 -8.42 -3.67
N LEU A 75 9.19 -9.30 -2.93
CA LEU A 75 7.99 -8.91 -2.19
C LEU A 75 8.30 -7.95 -1.03
N GLY A 76 9.46 -8.13 -0.39
CA GLY A 76 9.95 -7.23 0.66
C GLY A 76 10.19 -5.84 0.12
N ASP A 77 10.90 -5.73 -1.01
CA ASP A 77 11.14 -4.46 -1.71
C ASP A 77 9.83 -3.76 -2.12
N ILE A 78 8.84 -4.50 -2.62
CA ILE A 78 7.51 -3.96 -2.91
C ILE A 78 6.86 -3.36 -1.66
N CYS A 79 6.86 -4.09 -0.54
CA CYS A 79 6.26 -3.61 0.72
C CYS A 79 6.94 -2.33 1.22
N ILE A 80 8.27 -2.27 1.16
CA ILE A 80 9.07 -1.11 1.55
C ILE A 80 8.74 0.10 0.68
N LYS A 81 8.68 -0.08 -0.66
CA LYS A 81 8.35 1.01 -1.60
C LYS A 81 6.96 1.58 -1.35
N ILE A 82 5.96 0.72 -1.14
CA ILE A 82 4.59 1.14 -0.82
C ILE A 82 4.54 1.93 0.50
N TYR A 83 5.21 1.44 1.54
CA TYR A 83 5.26 2.13 2.83
C TYR A 83 5.93 3.51 2.70
N ASN A 84 7.02 3.61 1.95
CA ASN A 84 7.73 4.86 1.72
C ASN A 84 6.89 5.87 0.93
N GLU A 85 6.19 5.44 -0.12
CA GLU A 85 5.29 6.32 -0.87
C GLU A 85 4.12 6.81 0.00
N HIS A 86 3.53 5.94 0.83
CA HIS A 86 2.53 6.35 1.80
C HIS A 86 3.06 7.43 2.76
N ARG A 87 4.27 7.25 3.32
CA ARG A 87 4.93 8.24 4.20
C ARG A 87 5.22 9.56 3.49
N LYS A 88 5.49 9.52 2.19
CA LYS A 88 5.69 10.72 1.35
C LYS A 88 4.38 11.48 1.14
N VAL A 89 3.29 10.79 0.79
CA VAL A 89 1.96 11.39 0.64
C VAL A 89 1.50 12.07 1.93
N LEU A 90 1.70 11.41 3.08
CA LEU A 90 1.34 12.00 4.38
C LEU A 90 2.14 13.27 4.69
N ARG A 91 3.44 13.31 4.34
CA ARG A 91 4.27 14.50 4.53
C ARG A 91 3.82 15.66 3.65
N GLN A 92 3.57 15.39 2.37
CA GLN A 92 3.05 16.41 1.44
C GLN A 92 1.74 17.02 1.91
N TYR A 93 0.85 16.21 2.50
CA TYR A 93 -0.38 16.73 3.08
C TYR A 93 -0.13 17.61 4.30
N GLN A 94 0.77 17.21 5.21
CA GLN A 94 1.13 18.03 6.36
C GLN A 94 1.72 19.37 5.94
N ASP A 95 2.61 19.38 4.94
CA ASP A 95 3.21 20.61 4.42
C ASP A 95 2.14 21.54 3.81
N ASN A 96 1.14 20.98 3.13
CA ASN A 96 0.05 21.75 2.52
C ASN A 96 -1.02 22.23 3.52
N ASP A 97 -1.26 21.51 4.62
CA ASP A 97 -2.19 21.93 5.68
C ASP A 97 -1.57 23.04 6.58
N HIS A 98 -0.25 23.24 6.50
CA HIS A 98 0.50 24.27 7.23
C HIS A 98 0.97 25.45 6.36
N ALA A 99 0.66 25.45 5.06
CA ALA A 99 0.93 26.53 4.10
C ALA A 99 -0.29 27.45 3.93
#